data_AF-A0A1F2K1L0-F1
#
_entry.id   AF-A0A1F2K1L0-F1
#
_cell.length_a   1.000
_cell.length_b   1.000
_cell.length_c   1.000
_cell.angle_alpha   90.00
_cell.angle_beta   90.00
_cell.angle_gamma   90.00
#
_symmetry.space_group_name_H-M   'P 1'
#
loop_
_entity.id
_entity.type
_entity.pdbx_description
1 polymer ?
#
loop_
_entity_poly.entity_id
_entity_poly.type
_entity_poly.pdbx_seq_one_letter_code
_entity_poly.pdbx_strand_id
1 'polypeptide(L)'
;MKKTRSWPFLLILFLIAAAIIYSRLITHSMVLGKYDFKYHECFAGAELPDRDDELTLLDNNKYRSSFFGNGEYHVAYGVFDTRLVLRYSGGTASCELVIKKRGNSIVIVVDDTCDFFYEKAD
;
A
#
# COMPACT_ATOMS: atom_id res chain seq x y z
N MET A 1 -18.87 41.77 25.45
CA MET A 1 -18.07 41.01 24.48
C MET A 1 -18.86 39.76 24.07
N LYS A 2 -19.26 39.62 22.81
CA LYS A 2 -19.99 38.43 22.34
C LYS A 2 -19.02 37.24 22.29
N LYS A 3 -19.24 36.22 23.12
CA LYS A 3 -18.49 34.97 23.09
C LYS A 3 -18.88 34.23 21.81
N THR A 4 -18.12 34.43 20.73
CA THR A 4 -18.29 33.68 19.48
C THR A 4 -18.14 32.20 19.80
N ARG A 5 -19.22 31.45 19.61
CA ARG A 5 -19.29 30.02 19.91
C ARG A 5 -18.41 29.32 18.86
N SER A 6 -17.18 28.96 19.26
CA SER A 6 -16.16 28.36 18.38
C SER A 6 -16.39 26.87 18.11
N TRP A 7 -17.29 26.22 18.84
CA TRP A 7 -17.59 24.80 18.71
C TRP A 7 -17.98 24.31 17.30
N PRO A 8 -18.84 25.00 16.51
CA PRO A 8 -19.11 24.58 15.13
C PRO A 8 -17.86 24.59 14.25
N PHE A 9 -16.93 25.55 14.44
CA PHE A 9 -15.67 25.57 13.69
C PHE A 9 -14.76 24.38 14.07
N LEU A 10 -14.70 24.03 15.36
CA LEU A 10 -13.96 22.85 15.83
C LEU A 10 -14.55 21.55 15.27
N LEU A 11 -15.88 21.45 15.19
CA LEU A 11 -16.55 20.30 14.58
C LEU A 11 -16.19 20.17 13.10
N ILE A 12 -16.24 21.26 12.34
CA ILE A 12 -15.88 21.26 10.90
C ILE A 12 -14.42 20.82 10.71
N LEU A 13 -13.49 21.37 11.51
CA LEU A 13 -12.08 20.96 11.46
C LEU A 13 -11.91 19.46 11.75
N PHE A 14 -12.62 18.95 12.75
CA PHE A 14 -12.61 17.52 13.08
C PHE A 14 -13.15 16.65 11.93
N LEU A 15 -14.28 17.05 11.32
CA LEU A 15 -14.88 16.32 10.20
C LEU A 15 -13.98 16.32 8.96
N ILE A 16 -13.32 17.44 8.65
CA ILE A 16 -12.34 17.53 7.56
C ILE A 16 -11.16 16.58 7.84
N ALA A 17 -10.60 16.61 9.06
CA ALA A 17 -9.52 15.69 9.43
C ALA A 17 -9.94 14.22 9.32
N ALA A 18 -11.14 13.87 9.81
CA ALA A 18 -11.68 12.51 9.71
C ALA A 18 -11.90 12.07 8.25
N ALA A 19 -12.41 12.95 7.39
CA ALA A 19 -12.58 12.68 5.96
C ALA A 19 -11.24 12.46 5.26
N ILE A 20 -10.22 13.25 5.59
CA ILE A 20 -8.86 13.07 5.05
C ILE A 20 -8.30 11.72 5.48
N ILE A 21 -8.42 11.35 6.76
CA ILE A 21 -7.96 10.04 7.26
C ILE A 21 -8.71 8.90 6.55
N TYR A 22 -10.04 8.98 6.46
CA TYR A 22 -10.87 7.97 5.83
C TYR A 22 -10.53 7.81 4.34
N SER A 23 -10.29 8.91 3.62
CA SER A 23 -9.92 8.88 2.20
C SER A 23 -8.62 8.09 1.96
N ARG A 24 -7.70 8.09 2.93
CA ARG A 24 -6.40 7.39 2.87
C ARG A 24 -6.46 5.95 3.37
N LEU A 25 -7.54 5.56 4.05
CA LEU A 25 -7.67 4.21 4.60
C LEU A 25 -7.70 3.17 3.48
N ILE A 26 -6.85 2.16 3.62
CA ILE A 26 -6.81 0.97 2.76
C ILE A 26 -7.35 -0.19 3.59
N THR A 27 -8.29 -0.96 3.07
CA THR A 27 -8.83 -2.14 3.76
C THR A 27 -8.24 -3.40 3.15
N HIS A 28 -8.31 -4.52 3.88
CA HIS A 28 -7.80 -5.81 3.39
C HIS A 28 -8.44 -6.24 2.07
N SER A 29 -9.75 -6.07 1.91
CA SER A 29 -10.43 -6.42 0.65
C SER A 29 -9.99 -5.55 -0.53
N MET A 30 -9.58 -4.30 -0.29
CA MET A 30 -9.10 -3.42 -1.35
C MET A 30 -7.74 -3.85 -1.90
N VAL A 31 -6.91 -4.52 -1.10
CA VAL A 31 -5.58 -4.97 -1.53
C VAL A 31 -5.61 -6.30 -2.29
N LEU A 32 -6.71 -7.05 -2.23
CA LEU A 32 -6.84 -8.31 -2.96
C LEU A 32 -6.79 -8.08 -4.48
N GLY A 33 -6.12 -8.97 -5.20
CA GLY A 33 -6.08 -8.94 -6.66
C GLY A 33 -4.67 -9.08 -7.21
N LYS A 34 -4.57 -8.84 -8.52
CA LYS A 34 -3.31 -8.84 -9.27
C LYS A 34 -2.72 -7.44 -9.32
N TYR A 35 -1.40 -7.37 -9.37
CA TYR A 35 -0.66 -6.15 -9.56
C TYR A 35 0.44 -6.34 -10.57
N ASP A 36 0.59 -5.38 -11.47
CA ASP A 36 1.61 -5.36 -12.49
C ASP A 36 2.74 -4.44 -12.05
N PHE A 37 3.99 -4.90 -12.20
CA PHE A 37 5.14 -4.04 -11.92
C PHE A 37 5.22 -2.90 -12.94
N LYS A 38 5.33 -1.66 -12.45
CA LYS A 38 5.50 -0.46 -13.26
C LYS A 38 6.96 -0.01 -13.21
N TYR A 39 7.69 -0.41 -14.24
CA TYR A 39 9.08 -0.03 -14.42
C TYR A 39 9.21 1.39 -14.98
N HIS A 40 10.10 2.18 -14.39
CA HIS A 40 10.56 3.47 -14.90
C HIS A 40 12.09 3.44 -15.13
N GLU A 41 12.59 4.16 -16.14
CA GLU A 41 14.03 4.22 -16.36
C GLU A 41 14.71 5.07 -15.27
N CYS A 42 15.23 4.39 -14.25
CA CYS A 42 15.95 4.98 -13.13
C CYS A 42 17.07 4.03 -12.68
N PHE A 43 18.16 4.60 -12.15
CA PHE A 43 19.25 3.80 -11.60
C PHE A 43 18.86 3.27 -10.23
N ALA A 44 18.45 2.00 -10.16
CA ALA A 44 18.11 1.34 -8.92
C ALA A 44 19.36 0.87 -8.17
N GLY A 45 19.42 1.15 -6.87
CA GLY A 45 20.52 0.68 -6.00
C GLY A 45 20.34 -0.75 -5.48
N ALA A 46 19.22 -1.40 -5.81
CA ALA A 46 18.85 -2.74 -5.36
C ALA A 46 18.37 -3.59 -6.54
N GLU A 47 18.30 -4.91 -6.32
CA GLU A 47 17.69 -5.83 -7.27
C GLU A 47 16.19 -5.52 -7.40
N LEU A 48 15.72 -5.45 -8.65
CA LEU A 48 14.34 -5.12 -8.98
C LEU A 48 13.63 -6.32 -9.61
N PRO A 49 12.28 -6.37 -9.52
CA PRO A 49 11.49 -7.27 -10.34
C PRO A 49 11.73 -7.07 -11.83
N ASP A 50 11.53 -8.15 -12.59
CA ASP A 50 11.49 -8.07 -14.06
C ASP A 50 10.33 -7.18 -14.52
N ARG A 51 10.44 -6.60 -15.72
CA ARG A 51 9.47 -5.61 -16.24
C ARG A 51 8.05 -6.15 -16.37
N ASP A 52 7.90 -7.46 -16.50
CA ASP A 52 6.65 -8.21 -16.62
C ASP A 52 6.30 -8.97 -15.34
N ASP A 53 6.96 -8.68 -14.21
CA ASP A 53 6.63 -9.31 -12.93
C ASP A 53 5.22 -8.94 -12.47
N GLU A 54 4.49 -9.97 -12.02
CA GLU A 54 3.18 -9.84 -11.40
C GLU A 54 3.24 -10.24 -9.93
N LEU A 55 2.53 -9.49 -9.09
CA LEU A 55 2.24 -9.87 -7.70
C LEU A 55 0.74 -10.10 -7.53
N THR A 56 0.35 -11.30 -7.10
CA THR A 56 -1.06 -11.63 -6.82
C THR A 56 -1.28 -11.82 -5.33
N LEU A 57 -2.22 -11.08 -4.74
CA LEU A 57 -2.68 -11.21 -3.36
C LEU A 57 -4.04 -11.92 -3.34
N LEU A 58 -4.08 -13.10 -2.73
CA LEU A 58 -5.25 -13.99 -2.67
C LEU A 58 -6.07 -13.76 -1.39
N ASP A 59 -7.34 -14.13 -1.44
CA ASP A 59 -8.30 -13.99 -0.33
C ASP A 59 -7.95 -14.81 0.92
N ASN A 60 -7.20 -15.90 0.75
CA ASN A 60 -6.73 -16.79 1.81
C ASN A 60 -5.39 -16.35 2.45
N ASN A 61 -5.04 -15.06 2.36
CA ASN A 61 -3.79 -14.50 2.85
C ASN A 61 -2.52 -15.12 2.23
N LYS A 62 -2.61 -15.68 1.03
CA LYS A 62 -1.45 -16.15 0.27
C LYS A 62 -1.11 -15.21 -0.88
N TYR A 63 0.16 -15.18 -1.26
CA TYR A 63 0.60 -14.42 -2.43
C TYR A 63 1.43 -15.27 -3.38
N ARG A 64 1.55 -14.78 -4.61
CA ARG A 64 2.40 -15.32 -5.68
C ARG A 64 3.07 -14.20 -6.44
N SER A 65 4.37 -14.30 -6.68
CA SER A 65 5.18 -13.42 -7.53
C SER A 65 6.38 -14.20 -8.06
N SER A 66 6.85 -13.87 -9.26
CA SER A 66 8.10 -14.43 -9.80
C SER A 66 9.31 -13.91 -9.04
N PHE A 67 9.32 -12.62 -8.67
CA PHE A 67 10.39 -11.99 -7.92
C PHE A 67 10.38 -12.34 -6.43
N PHE A 68 9.25 -12.14 -5.73
CA PHE A 68 9.15 -12.43 -4.29
C PHE A 68 8.88 -13.91 -3.99
N GLY A 69 8.64 -14.73 -5.00
CA GLY A 69 8.23 -16.12 -4.82
C GLY A 69 6.80 -16.25 -4.29
N ASN A 70 6.57 -17.27 -3.46
CA ASN A 70 5.22 -17.60 -2.95
C ASN A 70 5.24 -17.68 -1.43
N GLY A 71 4.13 -17.30 -0.80
CA GLY A 71 4.03 -17.36 0.65
C GLY A 71 2.73 -16.84 1.21
N GLU A 72 2.80 -16.38 2.46
CA GLU A 72 1.68 -15.77 3.17
C GLU A 72 1.91 -14.26 3.29
N TYR A 73 0.83 -13.48 3.28
CA TYR A 73 0.91 -12.06 3.54
C TYR A 73 -0.08 -11.63 4.62
N HIS A 74 0.19 -10.48 5.21
CA HIS A 74 -0.81 -9.74 5.96
C HIS A 74 -0.64 -8.24 5.73
N VAL A 75 -1.71 -7.49 6.02
CA VAL A 75 -1.69 -6.03 5.97
C VAL A 75 -1.51 -5.51 7.39
N ALA A 76 -0.41 -4.79 7.62
CA ALA A 76 -0.12 -4.14 8.89
C ALA A 76 -0.50 -2.66 8.81
N TYR A 77 -1.26 -2.17 9.80
CA TYR A 77 -1.73 -0.79 9.86
C TYR A 77 -0.88 0.00 10.86
N GLY A 78 -0.05 0.90 10.34
CA GLY A 78 0.70 1.87 11.11
C GLY A 78 -0.10 3.15 11.37
N VAL A 79 0.48 4.03 12.18
CA VAL A 79 -0.08 5.38 12.45
C VAL A 79 0.01 6.27 11.20
N PHE A 80 1.05 6.07 10.37
CA PHE A 80 1.36 6.92 9.22
C PHE A 80 1.29 6.18 7.88
N ASP A 81 1.41 4.86 7.88
CA ASP A 81 1.46 4.04 6.68
C ASP A 81 0.63 2.75 6.83
N THR A 82 0.32 2.14 5.70
CA THR A 82 -0.21 0.77 5.64
C THR A 82 0.83 -0.07 4.91
N ARG A 83 1.18 -1.23 5.47
CA ARG A 83 2.25 -2.08 4.94
C ARG A 83 1.72 -3.44 4.53
N LEU A 84 2.23 -3.92 3.40
CA LEU A 84 2.13 -5.31 2.99
C LEU A 84 3.35 -6.04 3.56
N VAL A 85 3.11 -7.05 4.39
CA VAL A 85 4.17 -7.89 4.91
C VAL A 85 4.09 -9.24 4.23
N LEU A 86 5.09 -9.54 3.40
CA LEU A 86 5.25 -10.82 2.70
C LEU A 86 6.13 -11.75 3.54
N ARG A 87 5.65 -12.94 3.87
CA ARG A 87 6.41 -14.01 4.52
C ARG A 87 6.68 -15.11 3.52
N TYR A 88 7.96 -15.41 3.28
CA TYR A 88 8.35 -16.42 2.29
C TYR A 88 8.00 -17.83 2.78
N SER A 89 7.56 -18.70 1.86
CA SER A 89 7.27 -20.11 2.20
C SER A 89 8.52 -20.81 2.73
N GLY A 90 8.43 -21.44 3.91
CA GLY A 90 9.49 -22.29 4.45
C GLY A 90 10.57 -21.60 5.29
N GLY A 91 10.38 -20.34 5.71
CA GLY A 91 11.36 -19.63 6.54
C GLY A 91 10.80 -18.53 7.44
N THR A 92 11.69 -17.86 8.17
CA THR A 92 11.40 -16.69 9.02
C THR A 92 11.61 -15.36 8.30
N ALA A 93 12.11 -15.39 7.06
CA ALA A 93 12.39 -14.20 6.28
C ALA A 93 11.08 -13.54 5.78
N SER A 94 11.06 -12.21 5.83
CA SER A 94 9.93 -11.40 5.39
C SER A 94 10.40 -10.12 4.70
N CYS A 95 9.55 -9.60 3.82
CA CYS A 95 9.68 -8.29 3.20
C CYS A 95 8.49 -7.42 3.60
N GLU A 96 8.75 -6.14 3.88
CA GLU A 96 7.70 -5.15 4.14
C GLU A 96 7.70 -4.10 3.02
N LEU A 97 6.54 -3.87 2.44
CA LEU A 97 6.33 -2.90 1.36
C LEU A 97 5.23 -1.93 1.76
N VAL A 98 5.36 -0.65 1.40
CA VAL A 98 4.32 0.34 1.69
C VAL A 98 3.19 0.21 0.67
N ILE A 99 1.95 0.21 1.14
CA ILE A 99 0.75 0.27 0.31
C ILE A 99 0.20 1.69 0.37
N LYS A 100 -0.07 2.30 -0.78
CA LYS A 100 -0.69 3.63 -0.86
C LYS A 100 -1.76 3.69 -1.95
N LYS A 101 -2.70 4.61 -1.80
CA LYS A 101 -3.62 4.98 -2.88
C LYS A 101 -2.90 5.94 -3.83
N ARG A 102 -2.96 5.67 -5.13
CA ARG A 102 -2.51 6.59 -6.20
C ARG A 102 -3.70 6.81 -7.13
N GLY A 103 -4.33 7.98 -7.02
CA GLY A 103 -5.61 8.23 -7.68
C GLY A 103 -6.67 7.23 -7.21
N ASN A 104 -7.22 6.45 -8.16
CA ASN A 104 -8.20 5.41 -7.86
C ASN A 104 -7.58 4.00 -7.71
N SER A 105 -6.28 3.85 -7.96
CA SER A 105 -5.60 2.55 -7.85
C SER A 105 -4.89 2.39 -6.51
N ILE A 106 -4.67 1.12 -6.13
CA ILE A 106 -3.78 0.74 -5.02
C ILE A 106 -2.41 0.42 -5.61
N VAL A 107 -1.37 0.97 -5.02
CA VAL A 107 0.01 0.67 -5.40
C VAL A 107 0.80 0.12 -4.21
N ILE A 108 1.70 -0.81 -4.49
CA ILE A 108 2.66 -1.37 -3.54
C ILE A 108 4.04 -0.87 -3.94
N VAL A 109 4.66 -0.07 -3.07
CA VAL A 109 5.92 0.62 -3.35
C VAL A 109 7.09 -0.32 -3.17
N VAL A 110 7.91 -0.46 -4.22
CA VAL A 110 9.18 -1.20 -4.21
C VAL A 110 10.33 -0.24 -3.92
N ASP A 111 10.36 0.91 -4.61
CA ASP A 111 11.30 1.99 -4.38
C ASP A 111 10.63 3.33 -4.65
N ASP A 112 10.53 4.18 -3.62
CA ASP A 112 9.89 5.49 -3.72
C ASP A 112 10.78 6.53 -4.42
N THR A 113 12.11 6.34 -4.42
CA THR A 113 13.09 7.27 -5.02
C THR A 113 12.99 7.27 -6.54
N CYS A 114 12.83 6.08 -7.11
CA CYS A 114 12.76 5.85 -8.54
C CYS A 114 11.32 5.62 -9.05
N ASP A 115 10.32 5.77 -8.18
CA ASP A 115 8.91 5.48 -8.48
C ASP A 115 8.69 4.08 -9.06
N PHE A 116 9.33 3.06 -8.47
CA PHE A 116 9.08 1.66 -8.77
C PHE A 116 7.99 1.13 -7.85
N PHE A 117 6.90 0.64 -8.44
CA PHE A 117 5.76 0.11 -7.70
C PHE A 117 5.04 -0.96 -8.51
N TYR A 118 4.35 -1.83 -7.79
CA TYR A 118 3.29 -2.65 -8.36
C TYR A 118 1.99 -1.86 -8.34
N GLU A 119 1.27 -1.80 -9.44
CA GLU A 119 -0.03 -1.16 -9.55
C GLU A 119 -1.12 -2.20 -9.73
N LYS A 120 -2.22 -2.06 -8.97
CA LYS A 120 -3.32 -3.01 -9.03
C LYS A 120 -3.92 -3.01 -10.44
N ALA A 121 -4.00 -4.20 -11.04
CA ALA A 121 -4.74 -4.41 -12.27
C ALA A 121 -6.25 -4.26 -12.01
N ASP A 122 -6.96 -3.59 -12.91
CA ASP A 122 -8.39 -3.28 -12.81
C ASP A 122 -9.28 -4.53 -12.65
#